data_AF-A0A521UAJ6-F1
#
_entry.id   AF-A0A521UAJ6-F1
#
_cell.length_a   1.000
_cell.length_b   1.000
_cell.length_c   1.000
_cell.angle_alpha   90.00
_cell.angle_beta   90.00
_cell.angle_gamma   90.00
#
_symmetry.space_group_name_H-M   'P 1'
#
loop_
_entity.id
_entity.type
_entity.pdbx_description
1 polymer ?
#
loop_
_entity_poly.entity_id
_entity_poly.type
_entity_poly.pdbx_seq_one_letter_code
_entity_poly.pdbx_strand_id
1 'polypeptide(L)'
;MLEQIAKNLVMLKQEFAQLYHGHSHIQELIPISTSELFPINDDHLELLHSFAAKNPIYHNSYDQKIAGILCKVYEGDINEYWLNSIKHGSSCQPFYPTWILSAYIAASIAKSFDYKELVDIGSGDGRIA
;
A
#
# COMPACT_ATOMS: atom_id res chain seq x y z
N MET A 1 3.21 7.57 18.63
CA MET A 1 4.09 7.54 17.43
C MET A 1 3.39 6.90 16.25
N LEU A 2 3.03 5.61 16.29
CA LEU A 2 2.37 4.91 15.17
C LEU A 2 1.02 5.51 14.75
N GLU A 3 0.21 6.01 15.70
CA GLU A 3 -1.02 6.74 15.38
C GLU A 3 -0.78 7.98 14.51
N GLN A 4 0.34 8.69 14.74
CA GLN A 4 0.68 9.86 13.94
C GLN A 4 1.09 9.44 12.52
N ILE A 5 1.83 8.34 12.38
CA ILE A 5 2.18 7.77 11.08
C ILE A 5 0.91 7.37 10.32
N ALA A 6 -0.08 6.76 10.99
CA ALA A 6 -1.36 6.43 10.38
C ALA A 6 -2.12 7.69 9.89
N LYS A 7 -2.15 8.77 10.69
CA LYS A 7 -2.75 10.05 10.27
C LYS A 7 -2.00 10.66 9.08
N ASN A 8 -0.66 10.63 9.10
CA ASN A 8 0.17 11.10 8.00
C ASN A 8 -0.11 10.31 6.71
N LEU A 9 -0.31 8.99 6.81
CA LEU A 9 -0.67 8.15 5.66
C LEU A 9 -2.03 8.53 5.09
N VAL A 10 -3.03 8.81 5.93
CA VAL A 10 -4.35 9.27 5.45
C VAL A 10 -4.22 10.57 4.65
N MET A 11 -3.47 11.55 5.18
CA MET A 11 -3.22 12.81 4.47
C MET A 11 -2.50 12.60 3.14
N LEU A 12 -1.45 11.78 3.13
CA LEU A 12 -0.68 11.46 1.92
C LEU A 12 -1.58 10.83 0.84
N LYS A 13 -2.44 9.87 1.21
CA LYS A 13 -3.36 9.21 0.29
C LYS A 13 -4.43 10.18 -0.24
N GLN A 14 -4.96 11.06 0.62
CA GLN A 14 -5.91 12.09 0.21
C GLN A 14 -5.31 13.05 -0.81
N GLU A 15 -4.07 13.49 -0.59
CA GLU A 15 -3.39 14.37 -1.54
C GLU A 15 -3.06 13.66 -2.85
N PHE A 16 -2.57 12.42 -2.78
CA PHE A 16 -2.33 11.61 -3.97
C PHE A 16 -3.59 11.44 -4.81
N ALA A 17 -4.75 11.18 -4.19
CA ALA A 17 -6.01 11.04 -4.91
C ALA A 17 -6.41 12.29 -5.71
N GLN A 18 -5.95 13.48 -5.31
CA GLN A 18 -6.17 14.73 -6.05
C GLN A 18 -5.14 14.94 -7.17
N LEU A 19 -3.90 14.50 -6.96
CA LEU A 19 -2.78 14.67 -7.91
C LEU A 19 -2.71 13.59 -8.98
N TYR A 20 -3.30 12.42 -8.73
CA TYR A 20 -3.20 11.29 -9.62
C TYR A 20 -4.14 11.46 -10.81
N HIS A 21 -3.56 11.49 -12.00
CA HIS A 21 -4.28 11.58 -13.27
C HIS A 21 -4.08 10.34 -14.17
N GLY A 22 -3.46 9.29 -13.64
CA GLY A 22 -3.28 8.03 -14.35
C GLY A 22 -4.58 7.22 -14.41
N HIS A 23 -4.50 6.10 -15.12
CA HIS A 23 -5.65 5.19 -15.35
C HIS A 23 -5.41 3.78 -14.84
N SER A 24 -4.32 3.56 -14.10
CA SER A 24 -4.00 2.25 -13.55
C SER A 24 -5.08 1.79 -12.58
N HIS A 25 -5.28 0.48 -12.43
CA HIS A 25 -6.34 -0.04 -11.56
C HIS A 25 -5.92 -0.08 -10.09
N ILE A 26 -4.62 -0.20 -9.81
CA ILE A 26 -4.06 -0.14 -8.46
C ILE A 26 -2.84 0.78 -8.42
N GLN A 27 -2.60 1.40 -7.27
CA GLN A 27 -1.49 2.32 -7.04
C GLN A 27 -0.93 2.15 -5.63
N GLU A 28 0.37 1.94 -5.46
CA GLU A 28 1.00 1.97 -4.14
C GLU A 28 1.88 3.17 -3.95
N LEU A 29 1.87 3.72 -2.75
CA LEU A 29 2.66 4.89 -2.35
C LEU A 29 3.61 4.47 -1.24
N ILE A 30 4.90 4.47 -1.53
CA ILE A 30 5.93 4.12 -0.55
C ILE A 30 6.95 5.26 -0.52
N PRO A 31 7.20 5.92 0.63
CA PRO A 31 8.27 6.91 0.78
C PRO A 31 9.61 6.33 0.35
N ILE A 32 10.43 7.10 -0.37
CA ILE A 32 11.74 6.60 -0.85
C ILE A 32 12.74 6.44 0.30
N SER A 33 12.62 7.29 1.32
CA SER A 33 13.53 7.30 2.47
C SER A 33 12.76 7.53 3.76
N THR A 34 13.38 7.15 4.88
CA THR A 34 12.90 7.52 6.21
C THR A 34 12.81 9.04 6.37
N SER A 35 11.86 9.51 7.17
CA SER A 35 11.64 10.94 7.42
C SER A 35 10.94 11.15 8.78
N GLU A 36 10.83 12.39 9.24
CA GLU A 36 10.07 12.69 10.46
C GLU A 36 8.59 12.32 10.34
N LEU A 37 8.02 12.39 9.13
CA LEU A 37 6.62 12.03 8.87
C LEU A 37 6.41 10.51 8.78
N PHE A 38 7.40 9.79 8.26
CA PHE A 38 7.43 8.35 8.15
C PHE A 38 8.77 7.81 8.68
N PRO A 39 8.94 7.72 10.02
CA PRO A 39 10.17 7.21 10.64
C PRO A 39 10.17 5.67 10.59
N ILE A 40 10.19 5.14 9.37
CA ILE A 40 10.23 3.70 9.09
C ILE A 40 11.70 3.29 9.11
N ASN A 41 11.99 2.12 9.71
CA ASN A 41 13.32 1.53 9.68
C ASN A 41 13.75 1.28 8.21
N ASP A 42 14.99 1.60 7.88
CA ASP A 42 15.47 1.55 6.49
C ASP A 42 15.42 0.13 5.90
N ASP A 43 15.77 -0.91 6.68
CA ASP A 43 15.68 -2.30 6.23
C ASP A 43 14.23 -2.69 5.91
N HIS A 44 13.28 -2.27 6.75
CA HIS A 44 11.85 -2.48 6.49
C HIS A 44 11.40 -1.74 5.23
N LEU A 45 11.84 -0.50 5.04
CA LEU A 45 11.47 0.30 3.87
C LEU A 45 12.01 -0.32 2.57
N GLU A 46 13.23 -0.84 2.60
CA GLU A 46 13.82 -1.59 1.50
C GLU A 46 13.01 -2.85 1.18
N LEU A 47 12.59 -3.61 2.20
CA LEU A 47 11.74 -4.78 2.02
C LEU A 47 10.39 -4.43 1.39
N LEU A 48 9.75 -3.32 1.78
CA LEU A 48 8.49 -2.84 1.19
C LEU A 48 8.67 -2.51 -0.30
N HIS A 49 9.75 -1.82 -0.65
CA HIS A 49 10.08 -1.56 -2.06
C HIS A 49 10.42 -2.84 -2.84
N SER A 50 11.18 -3.76 -2.24
CA SER A 50 11.52 -5.04 -2.86
C SER A 50 10.27 -5.86 -3.15
N PHE A 51 9.31 -5.86 -2.22
CA PHE A 51 8.02 -6.52 -2.39
C PHE A 51 7.25 -5.91 -3.57
N ALA A 52 7.07 -4.59 -3.60
CA ALA A 52 6.33 -3.93 -4.68
C ALA A 52 7.00 -4.14 -6.05
N ALA A 53 8.33 -4.00 -6.13
CA ALA A 53 9.06 -4.14 -7.38
C ALA A 53 9.08 -5.57 -7.94
N LYS A 54 9.01 -6.60 -7.08
CA LYS A 54 9.00 -8.01 -7.49
C LYS A 54 7.59 -8.57 -7.69
N ASN A 55 6.56 -7.85 -7.24
CA ASN A 55 5.19 -8.31 -7.34
C ASN A 55 4.65 -8.00 -8.74
N PRO A 56 4.29 -9.01 -9.55
CA PRO A 56 4.01 -8.84 -10.97
C PRO A 56 2.68 -8.15 -11.26
N ILE A 57 1.86 -7.87 -10.23
CA ILE A 57 0.68 -7.01 -10.36
C ILE A 57 1.06 -5.56 -10.65
N TYR A 58 2.25 -5.11 -10.23
CA TYR A 58 2.78 -3.79 -10.51
C TYR A 58 3.67 -3.85 -11.76
N HIS A 59 3.28 -3.13 -12.80
CA HIS A 59 3.97 -3.14 -14.09
C HIS A 59 4.73 -1.83 -14.38
N ASN A 60 4.49 -0.78 -13.59
CA ASN A 60 5.16 0.51 -13.75
C ASN A 60 5.49 1.10 -12.38
N SER A 61 6.51 1.96 -12.33
CA SER A 61 6.78 2.79 -11.16
C SER A 61 7.47 4.09 -11.53
N TYR A 62 7.23 5.13 -10.74
CA TYR A 62 7.85 6.43 -10.92
C TYR A 62 7.96 7.17 -9.58
N ASP A 63 8.84 8.17 -9.52
CA ASP A 63 9.02 8.97 -8.32
C ASP A 63 8.16 10.23 -8.41
N GLN A 64 7.44 10.56 -7.34
CA GLN A 64 6.58 11.72 -7.26
C GLN A 64 6.64 12.35 -5.87
N LYS A 65 6.71 13.67 -5.82
CA LYS A 65 6.59 14.42 -4.56
C LYS A 65 5.11 14.66 -4.25
N ILE A 66 4.65 14.17 -3.11
CA ILE A 66 3.25 14.23 -2.64
C ILE A 66 3.29 14.70 -1.18
N ALA A 67 2.54 15.73 -0.81
CA ALA A 67 2.55 16.31 0.54
C ALA A 67 3.94 16.75 1.03
N GLY A 68 4.82 17.14 0.11
CA GLY A 68 6.21 17.46 0.42
C GLY A 68 7.14 16.24 0.57
N ILE A 69 6.61 15.02 0.47
CA ILE A 69 7.33 13.75 0.67
C ILE A 69 7.64 13.15 -0.69
N LEU A 70 8.89 12.74 -0.90
CA LEU A 70 9.27 12.02 -2.11
C LEU A 70 8.88 10.55 -1.96
N CYS A 71 7.93 10.10 -2.76
CA CYS A 71 7.43 8.73 -2.77
C CYS A 71 7.72 8.08 -4.12
N LYS A 72 7.94 6.77 -4.10
CA LYS A 72 7.82 5.94 -5.29
C LYS A 72 6.36 5.48 -5.39
N VAL A 73 5.75 5.79 -6.53
CA VAL A 73 4.42 5.33 -6.91
C VAL A 73 4.59 4.07 -7.74
N TYR A 74 3.99 2.96 -7.31
CA TYR A 74 3.89 1.75 -8.11
C TYR A 74 2.51 1.67 -8.71
N GLU A 75 2.41 1.39 -10.00
CA GLU A 75 1.16 1.27 -10.72
C GLU A 75 0.99 -0.16 -11.21
N GLY A 76 -0.23 -0.65 -11.15
CA GLY A 76 -0.52 -2.02 -11.49
C GLY A 76 -1.90 -2.27 -12.07
N ASP A 77 -2.07 -3.52 -12.47
CA ASP A 77 -3.33 -4.08 -12.92
C ASP A 77 -3.53 -5.46 -12.28
N ILE A 78 -4.70 -5.66 -11.70
CA ILE A 78 -5.13 -6.90 -11.05
C ILE A 78 -5.96 -7.78 -11.97
N ASN A 79 -6.35 -7.28 -13.15
CA ASN A 79 -7.27 -7.97 -14.04
C ASN A 79 -6.71 -9.31 -14.51
N GLU A 80 -5.44 -9.35 -14.90
CA GLU A 80 -4.80 -10.58 -15.39
C GLU A 80 -4.49 -11.60 -14.29
N TYR A 81 -4.40 -11.15 -13.04
CA TYR A 81 -4.09 -12.01 -11.89
C TYR A 81 -5.35 -12.49 -11.16
N TRP A 82 -6.48 -11.79 -11.33
CA TRP A 82 -7.68 -12.00 -10.53
C TRP A 82 -8.99 -12.17 -11.31
N LEU A 83 -9.23 -11.41 -12.38
CA LEU A 83 -10.52 -11.49 -13.10
C LEU A 83 -10.69 -12.79 -13.90
N ASN A 84 -9.63 -13.57 -14.13
CA ASN A 84 -9.77 -14.88 -14.75
C ASN A 84 -10.30 -15.98 -13.80
N SER A 85 -10.31 -15.77 -12.47
CA SER A 85 -10.78 -16.78 -11.51
C SER A 85 -12.25 -16.63 -11.09
N ILE A 86 -12.88 -15.45 -11.28
CA ILE A 86 -14.31 -15.23 -11.02
C ILE A 86 -15.02 -14.44 -12.14
N LYS A 87 -15.34 -15.13 -13.24
CA LYS A 87 -16.14 -14.60 -14.36
C LYS A 87 -17.65 -14.48 -14.07
N HIS A 88 -18.09 -14.63 -12.83
CA HIS A 88 -19.51 -14.63 -12.47
C HIS A 88 -19.85 -13.46 -11.57
N GLY A 89 -20.58 -12.48 -12.10
CA GLY A 89 -21.64 -11.63 -11.50
C GLY A 89 -21.52 -10.97 -10.12
N SER A 90 -20.55 -11.33 -9.28
CA SER A 90 -20.42 -10.92 -7.88
C SER A 90 -19.04 -10.37 -7.54
N SER A 91 -18.22 -10.02 -8.55
CA SER A 91 -16.93 -9.35 -8.36
C SER A 91 -17.16 -7.91 -7.92
N CYS A 92 -17.56 -7.71 -6.67
CA CYS A 92 -17.35 -6.43 -5.99
C CYS A 92 -15.84 -6.27 -5.85
N GLN A 93 -15.23 -5.38 -6.65
CA GLN A 93 -13.79 -5.14 -6.62
C GLN A 93 -13.31 -4.90 -5.18
N PRO A 94 -12.30 -5.64 -4.68
CA PRO A 94 -11.72 -5.35 -3.37
C PRO A 94 -11.09 -3.95 -3.40
N PHE A 95 -11.66 -3.10 -2.55
CA PHE A 95 -11.51 -1.66 -2.58
C PHE A 95 -10.31 -1.22 -1.74
N TYR A 96 -9.06 -1.45 -2.17
CA TYR A 96 -7.91 -0.68 -1.66
C TYR A 96 -6.82 -0.62 -2.74
N PRO A 97 -6.78 0.42 -3.59
CA PRO A 97 -5.71 0.56 -4.56
C PRO A 97 -4.34 0.72 -3.89
N THR A 98 -4.32 1.23 -2.64
CA THR A 98 -3.13 1.47 -1.78
C THR A 98 -3.23 0.68 -0.46
N TRP A 99 -2.44 -0.38 -0.27
CA TRP A 99 -2.53 -1.27 0.90
C TRP A 99 -1.19 -1.60 1.56
N ILE A 100 -0.05 -1.59 0.85
CA ILE A 100 1.24 -2.07 1.38
C ILE A 100 1.62 -1.33 2.67
N LEU A 101 1.62 0.00 2.61
CA LEU A 101 2.01 0.82 3.75
C LEU A 101 0.96 0.78 4.88
N SER A 102 -0.31 0.57 4.54
CA SER A 102 -1.38 0.36 5.51
C SER A 102 -1.20 -0.94 6.28
N ALA A 103 -0.87 -2.04 5.58
CA ALA A 103 -0.57 -3.33 6.19
C ALA A 103 0.65 -3.24 7.11
N TYR A 104 1.72 -2.58 6.66
CA TYR A 104 2.91 -2.35 7.48
C TYR A 104 2.59 -1.61 8.79
N ILE A 105 1.81 -0.53 8.72
CA ILE A 105 1.42 0.25 9.91
C ILE A 105 0.52 -0.58 10.84
N ALA A 106 -0.46 -1.31 10.29
CA ALA A 106 -1.34 -2.16 11.08
C ALA A 106 -0.57 -3.25 11.83
N ALA A 107 0.36 -3.94 11.14
CA ALA A 107 1.25 -4.93 11.75
C ALA A 107 2.15 -4.32 12.82
N SER A 108 2.69 -3.11 12.57
CA SER A 108 3.51 -2.38 13.54
C SER A 108 2.73 -2.00 14.79
N ILE A 109 1.46 -1.58 14.64
CA ILE A 109 0.58 -1.26 15.76
C ILE A 109 0.29 -2.51 16.59
N ALA A 110 -0.05 -3.63 15.95
CA ALA A 110 -0.29 -4.89 16.65
C ALA A 110 0.93 -5.35 17.44
N LYS A 111 2.12 -5.30 16.81
CA LYS A 111 3.39 -5.64 17.46
C LYS A 111 3.69 -4.71 18.65
N SER A 112 3.28 -3.45 18.60
CA SER A 112 3.45 -2.52 19.74
C SER A 112 2.59 -2.88 20.96
N PHE A 113 1.57 -3.72 20.78
CA PHE A 113 0.76 -4.29 21.84
C PHE A 113 1.20 -5.72 22.23
N ASP A 114 2.38 -6.16 21.80
CA ASP A 114 2.94 -7.51 22.04
C ASP A 114 2.12 -8.66 21.42
N TYR A 115 1.27 -8.35 20.44
CA TYR A 115 0.62 -9.37 19.62
C TYR A 115 1.60 -9.99 18.63
N LYS A 116 1.48 -11.31 18.43
CA LYS A 116 2.32 -12.10 17.53
C LYS A 116 1.61 -12.51 16.24
N GLU A 117 0.29 -12.49 16.25
CA GLU A 117 -0.56 -12.96 15.16
C GLU A 117 -1.67 -11.93 14.90
N LEU A 118 -2.07 -11.82 13.64
CA LEU A 118 -3.16 -10.97 13.17
C LEU A 118 -4.13 -11.84 12.37
N VAL A 119 -5.43 -11.59 12.54
CA VAL A 119 -6.48 -12.27 11.78
C VAL A 119 -7.20 -11.23 10.92
N ASP A 120 -7.08 -11.36 9.60
CA ASP A 120 -7.80 -10.53 8.63
C ASP A 120 -9.20 -11.11 8.38
N ILE A 121 -10.22 -10.53 9.02
CA ILE A 121 -11.60 -10.98 8.90
C ILE A 121 -12.24 -10.35 7.67
N GLY A 122 -12.64 -11.18 6.71
CA GLY A 122 -13.20 -10.72 5.45
C GLY A 122 -12.12 -10.31 4.44
N SER A 123 -10.97 -10.99 4.48
CA SER A 123 -9.78 -10.72 3.66
C SER A 123 -10.01 -10.70 2.16
N GLY A 124 -11.12 -11.26 1.67
CA GLY A 124 -11.47 -11.29 0.26
C GLY A 124 -10.41 -12.01 -0.55
N ASP A 125 -9.62 -11.25 -1.30
CA ASP A 125 -8.52 -11.78 -2.10
C ASP A 125 -7.18 -11.91 -1.36
N GLY A 126 -7.15 -11.59 -0.06
CA GLY A 126 -6.02 -11.89 0.81
C GLY A 126 -4.80 -10.99 0.61
N ARG A 127 -4.94 -9.80 0.02
CA ARG A 127 -3.79 -8.88 -0.21
C ARG A 127 -3.10 -8.43 1.08
N ILE A 128 -3.87 -8.33 2.17
CA ILE A 128 -3.37 -7.88 3.48
C ILE A 128 -3.09 -9.07 4.41
N ALA A 129 -3.70 -10.24 4.13
CA ALA A 129 -3.70 -11.42 4.99
C ALA A 129 -2.36 -12.17 5.02
#